data_AF-A0A2I1BT02-F1
#
_entry.id   AF-A0A2I1BT02-F1
#
_cell.length_a   1.000
_cell.length_b   1.000
_cell.length_c   1.000
_cell.angle_alpha   90.00
_cell.angle_beta   90.00
_cell.angle_gamma   90.00
#
_symmetry.space_group_name_H-M   'P 1'
#
loop_
_entity.id
_entity.type
_entity.pdbx_description
1 polymer ?
#
loop_
_entity_poly.entity_id
_entity_poly.type
_entity_poly.pdbx_seq_one_letter_code
_entity_poly.pdbx_strand_id
1 'polypeptide(L)'
;MLSFLSSNLSSTRQSLAQVLNFALVLSTAFMLWKGLSVFTASSSPIVVVLSGSMEPAFQRGDLLFLWNRSPRAELGEIVVYNVRGKDIPIVHRVVRTFPQIEGKAKKVKEVTETSFVPPNMLLTKGDNNIADDTELYAKNQDFLHRDEDIVGSVRGYMPMVGYVTIMLMANMGSQKRIAKELAELIESPPAGITVELVDESNLYEWKVYMEGPEGSPYHKGKFQVKLVLPTEYPFKPPTVSFATKIYHPNVTNDDKGSMCLGMLRPDEWKPSSRISAVLEFARQLLKEPMPDDAVEGRIAEQYKNDPKRYEEIAREWTRKYASE
;
A
#
# COMPACT_ATOMS: atom_id res chain seq x y z
N MET A 1 -60.01 -1.20 2.94
CA MET A 1 -58.87 -2.11 3.20
C MET A 1 -57.96 -2.39 1.99
N LEU A 2 -58.30 -2.00 0.76
CA LEU A 2 -57.46 -2.32 -0.42
C LEU A 2 -56.45 -1.22 -0.84
N SER A 3 -56.47 -0.01 -0.26
CA SER A 3 -55.49 1.03 -0.64
C SER A 3 -54.16 0.96 0.12
N PHE A 4 -54.11 0.29 1.28
CA PHE A 4 -52.87 0.12 2.07
C PHE A 4 -51.94 -0.99 1.54
N LEU A 5 -52.46 -1.92 0.71
CA LEU A 5 -51.64 -2.92 0.02
C LEU A 5 -50.95 -2.35 -1.23
N SER A 6 -51.52 -1.32 -1.84
CA SER A 6 -51.04 -0.70 -3.10
C SER A 6 -49.79 0.17 -2.91
N SER A 7 -49.68 0.89 -1.79
CA SER A 7 -48.56 1.81 -1.53
C SER A 7 -47.23 1.10 -1.22
N ASN A 8 -47.27 -0.08 -0.60
CA ASN A 8 -46.06 -0.88 -0.33
C ASN A 8 -45.60 -1.70 -1.56
N LEU A 9 -46.51 -2.04 -2.48
CA LEU A 9 -46.18 -2.72 -3.74
C LEU A 9 -45.51 -1.79 -4.75
N SER A 10 -45.89 -0.51 -4.79
CA SER A 10 -45.27 0.49 -5.67
C SER A 10 -43.83 0.81 -5.26
N SER A 11 -43.56 0.93 -3.96
CA SER A 11 -42.20 1.13 -3.42
C SER A 11 -41.34 -0.12 -3.62
N THR A 12 -41.86 -1.31 -3.37
CA THR A 12 -41.11 -2.58 -3.59
C THR A 12 -40.80 -2.81 -5.06
N ARG A 13 -41.75 -2.55 -5.97
CA ARG A 13 -41.51 -2.63 -7.42
C ARG A 13 -40.45 -1.62 -7.87
N GLN A 14 -40.48 -0.40 -7.33
CA GLN A 14 -39.50 0.63 -7.64
C GLN A 14 -38.11 0.28 -7.11
N SER A 15 -38.00 -0.24 -5.88
CA SER A 15 -36.74 -0.76 -5.34
C SER A 15 -36.21 -1.95 -6.14
N LEU A 16 -37.08 -2.90 -6.52
CA LEU A 16 -36.71 -4.01 -7.40
C LEU A 16 -36.23 -3.53 -8.77
N ALA A 17 -36.89 -2.52 -9.36
CA ALA A 17 -36.46 -1.92 -10.61
C ALA A 17 -35.11 -1.20 -10.48
N GLN A 18 -34.84 -0.52 -9.36
CA GLN A 18 -33.54 0.08 -9.07
C GLN A 18 -32.44 -0.97 -8.92
N VAL A 19 -32.71 -2.05 -8.18
CA VAL A 19 -31.79 -3.18 -8.04
C VAL A 19 -31.52 -3.83 -9.40
N LEU A 20 -32.57 -4.02 -10.22
CA LEU A 20 -32.42 -4.57 -11.56
C LEU A 20 -31.59 -3.67 -12.46
N ASN A 21 -31.81 -2.36 -12.44
CA ASN A 21 -31.02 -1.40 -13.21
C ASN A 21 -29.56 -1.40 -12.75
N PHE A 22 -29.31 -1.45 -11.44
CA PHE A 22 -27.95 -1.56 -10.91
C PHE A 22 -27.28 -2.87 -11.33
N ALA A 23 -27.97 -4.01 -11.23
CA ALA A 23 -27.49 -5.30 -11.69
C ALA A 23 -27.23 -5.31 -13.20
N LEU A 24 -28.06 -4.63 -13.99
CA LEU A 24 -27.88 -4.48 -15.43
C LEU A 24 -26.61 -3.69 -15.74
N VAL A 25 -26.36 -2.57 -15.04
CA VAL A 25 -25.14 -1.76 -15.21
C VAL A 25 -23.88 -2.57 -14.87
N LEU A 26 -23.90 -3.32 -13.76
CA LEU A 26 -22.77 -4.19 -13.40
C LEU A 26 -22.56 -5.32 -14.43
N SER A 27 -23.65 -5.90 -14.90
CA SER A 27 -23.60 -6.98 -15.90
C SER A 27 -23.09 -6.48 -17.25
N THR A 28 -23.52 -5.29 -17.71
CA THR A 28 -23.02 -4.70 -18.96
C THR A 28 -21.54 -4.37 -18.86
N ALA A 29 -21.09 -3.78 -17.76
CA ALA A 29 -19.66 -3.53 -17.53
C ALA A 29 -18.83 -4.83 -17.52
N PHE A 30 -19.32 -5.88 -16.84
CA PHE A 30 -18.66 -7.19 -16.84
C PHE A 30 -18.63 -7.84 -18.23
N MET A 31 -19.74 -7.77 -18.97
CA MET A 31 -19.82 -8.29 -20.34
C MET A 31 -18.87 -7.54 -21.29
N LEU A 32 -18.76 -6.22 -21.16
CA LEU A 32 -17.79 -5.43 -21.93
C LEU A 32 -16.36 -5.85 -21.60
N TRP A 33 -16.02 -6.02 -20.32
CA TRP A 33 -14.69 -6.47 -19.91
C TRP A 33 -14.35 -7.87 -20.45
N LYS A 34 -15.27 -8.83 -20.31
CA LYS A 34 -15.10 -10.20 -20.84
C LYS A 34 -15.08 -10.22 -22.37
N GLY A 35 -15.92 -9.41 -23.01
CA GLY A 35 -15.91 -9.20 -24.45
C GLY A 35 -14.57 -8.70 -24.94
N LEU A 36 -13.99 -7.69 -24.27
CA LEU A 36 -12.65 -7.17 -24.58
C LEU A 36 -11.55 -8.22 -24.34
N SER A 37 -11.66 -9.00 -23.26
CA SER A 37 -10.73 -10.09 -22.96
C SER A 37 -10.71 -11.15 -24.07
N VAL A 38 -11.89 -11.57 -24.54
CA VAL A 38 -12.03 -12.51 -25.67
C VAL A 38 -11.57 -11.86 -26.98
N PHE A 39 -11.89 -10.60 -27.21
CA PHE A 39 -11.50 -9.86 -28.41
C PHE A 39 -9.98 -9.76 -28.55
N THR A 40 -9.28 -9.43 -27.46
CA THR A 40 -7.81 -9.33 -27.43
C THR A 40 -7.10 -10.67 -27.21
N ALA A 41 -7.84 -11.72 -26.87
CA ALA A 41 -7.33 -13.01 -26.38
C ALA A 41 -6.43 -12.90 -25.12
N SER A 42 -6.63 -11.84 -24.32
CA SER A 42 -5.87 -11.57 -23.10
C SER A 42 -6.76 -11.72 -21.87
N SER A 43 -6.24 -12.32 -20.80
CA SER A 43 -6.93 -12.35 -19.50
C SER A 43 -7.05 -10.97 -18.86
N SER A 44 -6.15 -10.05 -19.24
CA SER A 44 -6.05 -8.69 -18.71
C SER A 44 -5.75 -7.73 -19.87
N PRO A 45 -6.76 -7.37 -20.69
CA PRO A 45 -6.56 -6.55 -21.90
C PRO A 45 -6.03 -5.14 -21.63
N ILE A 46 -6.16 -4.65 -20.40
CA ILE A 46 -5.71 -3.33 -19.96
C ILE A 46 -4.90 -3.51 -18.68
N VAL A 47 -3.70 -2.93 -18.62
CA VAL A 47 -2.84 -2.94 -17.43
C VAL A 47 -2.26 -1.56 -17.16
N VAL A 48 -1.83 -1.32 -15.93
CA VAL A 48 -1.22 -0.04 -15.51
C VAL A 48 0.24 -0.27 -15.12
N VAL A 49 1.13 0.61 -15.58
CA VAL A 49 2.55 0.57 -15.23
C VAL A 49 2.74 1.07 -13.80
N LEU A 50 3.28 0.20 -12.94
CA LEU A 50 3.46 0.49 -11.51
C LEU A 50 4.89 0.95 -11.15
N SER A 51 5.87 0.73 -12.03
CA SER A 51 7.29 1.00 -11.78
C SER A 51 7.99 1.62 -12.99
N GLY A 52 9.14 2.25 -12.78
CA GLY A 52 9.96 2.89 -13.83
C GLY A 52 10.99 1.99 -14.53
N SER A 53 10.85 0.66 -14.46
CA SER A 53 11.79 -0.27 -15.13
C SER A 53 11.75 -0.17 -16.67
N MET A 54 10.70 0.42 -17.22
CA MET A 54 10.47 0.60 -18.64
C MET A 54 10.77 2.01 -19.15
N GLU A 55 11.39 2.87 -18.35
CA GLU A 55 11.80 4.20 -18.81
C GLU A 55 12.94 4.07 -19.83
N PRO A 56 12.94 4.87 -20.93
CA PRO A 56 12.02 5.98 -21.22
C PRO A 56 10.74 5.58 -22.00
N ALA A 57 10.56 4.30 -22.35
CA ALA A 57 9.44 3.86 -23.19
C ALA A 57 8.07 4.02 -22.51
N PHE A 58 7.98 3.64 -21.24
CA PHE A 58 6.79 3.81 -20.41
C PHE A 58 7.16 4.30 -19.02
N GLN A 59 6.31 5.16 -18.48
CA GLN A 59 6.44 5.71 -17.13
C GLN A 59 5.40 5.10 -16.20
N ARG A 60 5.69 5.16 -14.90
CA ARG A 60 4.69 4.84 -13.87
C ARG A 60 3.42 5.66 -14.11
N GLY A 61 2.27 4.99 -14.09
CA GLY A 61 0.97 5.59 -14.34
C GLY A 61 0.50 5.53 -15.79
N ASP A 62 1.30 4.99 -16.72
CA ASP A 62 0.82 4.73 -18.09
C ASP A 62 -0.14 3.54 -18.09
N LEU A 63 -1.24 3.67 -18.84
CA LEU A 63 -2.24 2.62 -19.04
C LEU A 63 -1.99 1.96 -20.39
N LEU A 64 -1.73 0.66 -20.41
CA LEU A 64 -1.33 -0.11 -21.59
C LEU A 64 -2.48 -0.97 -22.09
N PHE A 65 -2.63 -1.05 -23.41
CA PHE A 65 -3.59 -1.92 -24.09
C PHE A 65 -2.86 -3.13 -24.69
N LEU A 66 -3.34 -4.31 -24.34
CA LEU A 66 -2.71 -5.57 -24.68
C LEU A 66 -3.42 -6.30 -25.82
N TRP A 67 -2.64 -7.03 -26.59
CA TRP A 67 -3.09 -7.88 -27.68
C TRP A 67 -2.35 -9.21 -27.65
N ASN A 68 -3.08 -10.31 -27.63
CA ASN A 68 -2.51 -11.65 -27.45
C ASN A 68 -2.84 -12.64 -28.58
N ARG A 69 -3.43 -12.18 -29.69
CA ARG A 69 -3.76 -13.06 -30.83
C ARG A 69 -2.57 -13.39 -31.74
N SER A 70 -1.45 -12.71 -31.58
CA SER A 70 -0.25 -12.96 -32.39
C SER A 70 0.39 -14.29 -31.97
N PRO A 71 0.62 -15.24 -32.90
CA PRO A 71 1.13 -16.58 -32.56
C PRO A 71 2.58 -16.56 -32.06
N ARG A 72 3.32 -15.48 -32.28
CA ARG A 72 4.71 -15.28 -31.85
C ARG A 72 4.88 -13.88 -31.29
N ALA A 73 5.81 -13.76 -30.33
CA ALA A 73 6.35 -12.47 -29.93
C ALA A 73 7.65 -12.20 -30.69
N GLU A 74 7.81 -10.97 -31.16
CA GLU A 74 8.98 -10.55 -31.95
C GLU A 74 10.06 -9.91 -31.08
N LEU A 75 11.29 -9.88 -31.60
CA LEU A 75 12.39 -9.16 -30.95
C LEU A 75 12.05 -7.67 -30.85
N GLY A 76 12.25 -7.09 -29.67
CA GLY A 76 11.96 -5.68 -29.40
C GLY A 76 10.50 -5.40 -29.02
N GLU A 77 9.60 -6.38 -29.11
CA GLU A 77 8.22 -6.24 -28.66
C GLU A 77 8.15 -6.07 -27.14
N ILE A 78 7.24 -5.21 -26.66
CA ILE A 78 7.01 -5.05 -25.22
C ILE A 78 5.85 -5.96 -24.83
N VAL A 79 6.12 -6.87 -23.91
CA VAL A 79 5.17 -7.90 -23.50
C VAL A 79 4.89 -7.79 -22.01
N VAL A 80 3.65 -8.12 -21.66
CA VAL A 80 3.21 -8.29 -20.28
C VAL A 80 3.16 -9.76 -19.99
N TYR A 81 3.85 -10.19 -18.94
CA TYR A 81 3.95 -11.60 -18.58
C TYR A 81 3.78 -11.83 -17.08
N ASN A 82 3.28 -13.02 -16.76
CA ASN A 82 3.19 -13.49 -15.39
C ASN A 82 4.44 -14.30 -15.05
N VAL A 83 4.92 -14.15 -13.82
CA VAL A 83 5.95 -15.02 -13.26
C VAL A 83 5.28 -15.99 -12.30
N ARG A 84 5.64 -17.27 -12.36
CA ARG A 84 5.06 -18.31 -11.51
C ARG A 84 5.32 -17.97 -10.03
N GLY A 85 4.26 -17.92 -9.23
CA GLY A 85 4.34 -17.57 -7.81
C GLY A 85 4.44 -16.07 -7.50
N LYS A 86 4.23 -15.19 -8.50
CA LYS A 86 4.06 -13.75 -8.30
C LYS A 86 2.68 -13.32 -8.76
N ASP A 87 2.04 -12.44 -7.99
CA ASP A 87 0.67 -11.97 -8.26
C ASP A 87 0.62 -10.77 -9.22
N ILE A 88 1.75 -10.10 -9.44
CA ILE A 88 1.84 -8.87 -10.24
C ILE A 88 2.54 -9.17 -11.56
N PRO A 89 1.88 -8.94 -12.71
CA PRO A 89 2.51 -9.11 -14.02
C PRO A 89 3.61 -8.07 -14.24
N ILE A 90 4.63 -8.45 -15.02
CA ILE A 90 5.77 -7.61 -15.35
C ILE A 90 5.66 -7.19 -16.83
N VAL A 91 5.98 -5.93 -17.11
CA VAL A 91 5.97 -5.36 -18.46
C VAL A 91 7.41 -5.13 -18.88
N HIS A 92 7.97 -5.92 -19.78
CA HIS A 92 9.35 -5.72 -20.26
C HIS A 92 9.51 -6.01 -21.76
N ARG A 93 10.64 -5.60 -22.33
CA ARG A 93 10.95 -5.79 -23.74
C ARG A 93 11.55 -7.17 -24.00
N VAL A 94 11.11 -7.83 -25.06
CA VAL A 94 11.71 -9.07 -25.56
C VAL A 94 13.08 -8.74 -26.15
N VAL A 95 14.14 -9.28 -25.55
CA VAL A 95 15.52 -9.08 -26.00
C VAL A 95 16.05 -10.26 -26.80
N ARG A 96 15.57 -11.48 -26.52
CA ARG A 96 15.96 -12.69 -27.27
C ARG A 96 14.76 -13.64 -27.42
N THR A 97 14.73 -14.34 -28.55
CA THR A 97 13.77 -15.39 -28.86
C THR A 97 14.53 -16.68 -29.20
N PHE A 98 14.06 -17.81 -28.69
CA PHE A 98 14.66 -19.12 -28.94
C PHE A 98 13.59 -20.06 -29.50
N PRO A 99 13.91 -20.90 -30.49
CA PRO A 99 13.00 -21.96 -30.90
C PRO A 99 12.84 -22.97 -29.76
N GLN A 100 11.61 -23.41 -29.48
CA GLN A 100 11.39 -24.49 -28.52
C GLN A 100 11.99 -25.79 -29.07
N ILE A 101 13.09 -26.24 -28.46
CA ILE A 101 13.72 -27.53 -28.78
C ILE A 101 13.12 -28.57 -27.86
N GLU A 102 12.25 -29.44 -28.39
CA GLU A 102 11.84 -30.65 -27.67
C GLU A 102 13.00 -31.65 -27.63
N GLY A 103 13.58 -31.84 -26.44
CA GLY A 103 14.42 -33.00 -26.12
C GLY A 103 15.92 -32.87 -26.43
N LYS A 104 16.71 -33.48 -25.54
CA LYS A 104 18.18 -33.49 -25.51
C LYS A 104 18.84 -33.68 -26.89
N ALA A 105 19.69 -32.71 -27.25
CA ALA A 105 20.81 -32.76 -28.20
C ALA A 105 20.76 -33.86 -29.28
N LYS A 106 20.37 -33.51 -30.51
CA LYS A 106 20.84 -34.20 -31.72
C LYS A 106 20.70 -33.32 -32.97
N LYS A 107 21.87 -32.99 -33.54
CA LYS A 107 22.20 -32.63 -34.93
C LYS A 107 21.18 -31.78 -35.71
N VAL A 108 21.63 -30.58 -36.06
CA VAL A 108 21.11 -29.74 -37.14
C VAL A 108 20.83 -30.59 -38.38
N LYS A 109 19.55 -30.69 -38.77
CA LYS A 109 19.10 -31.13 -40.09
C LYS A 109 18.30 -29.99 -40.71
N GLU A 110 18.57 -29.72 -41.98
CA GLU A 110 17.91 -28.72 -42.81
C GLU A 110 16.39 -28.80 -42.70
N VAL A 111 15.77 -27.64 -42.54
CA VAL A 111 14.32 -27.47 -42.46
C VAL A 111 13.76 -27.43 -43.88
N THR A 112 13.07 -28.49 -44.28
CA THR A 112 12.21 -28.50 -45.47
C THR A 112 10.87 -27.87 -45.12
N GLU A 113 10.37 -27.02 -46.01
CA GLU A 113 9.15 -26.22 -45.86
C GLU A 113 7.88 -27.09 -45.72
N THR A 114 7.52 -27.48 -44.50
CA THR A 114 6.13 -27.85 -44.15
C THR A 114 5.80 -27.39 -42.72
N SER A 115 4.87 -26.44 -42.68
CA SER A 115 4.41 -25.60 -41.57
C SER A 115 3.94 -26.33 -40.30
N PHE A 116 4.86 -26.59 -39.37
CA PHE A 116 4.58 -26.57 -37.93
C PHE A 116 5.51 -25.54 -37.31
N VAL A 117 4.94 -24.45 -36.82
CA VAL A 117 5.64 -23.27 -36.31
C VAL A 117 5.89 -23.52 -34.82
N PRO A 118 7.09 -23.92 -34.38
CA PRO A 118 7.31 -24.24 -32.96
C PRO A 118 7.13 -22.97 -32.11
N PRO A 119 6.63 -23.11 -30.87
CA PRO A 119 6.51 -21.98 -29.95
C PRO A 119 7.90 -21.41 -29.64
N ASN A 120 7.96 -20.11 -29.32
CA ASN A 120 9.20 -19.42 -29.04
C ASN A 120 9.34 -19.25 -27.53
N MET A 121 10.49 -19.63 -26.96
CA MET A 121 10.89 -19.22 -25.61
C MET A 121 11.45 -17.79 -25.67
N LEU A 122 11.15 -16.99 -24.66
CA LEU A 122 11.44 -15.55 -24.66
C LEU A 122 12.34 -15.20 -23.47
N LEU A 123 13.27 -14.28 -23.72
CA LEU A 123 14.03 -13.58 -22.69
C LEU A 123 13.67 -12.11 -22.74
N THR A 124 13.37 -11.53 -21.59
CA THR A 124 12.93 -10.15 -21.45
C THR A 124 13.91 -9.32 -20.63
N LYS A 125 13.86 -8.01 -20.81
CA LYS A 125 14.61 -7.04 -20.03
C LYS A 125 13.85 -5.71 -19.95
N GLY A 126 13.85 -5.10 -18.77
CA GLY A 126 13.41 -3.71 -18.61
C GLY A 126 14.33 -2.73 -19.32
N ASP A 127 13.77 -1.73 -19.99
CA ASP A 127 14.54 -0.72 -20.74
C ASP A 127 15.52 0.06 -19.84
N ASN A 128 15.13 0.29 -18.58
CA ASN A 128 15.94 0.96 -17.56
C ASN A 128 16.77 -0.01 -16.68
N ASN A 129 16.67 -1.31 -16.92
CA ASN A 129 17.43 -2.30 -16.13
C ASN A 129 18.84 -2.49 -16.70
N ILE A 130 19.81 -2.86 -15.87
CA ILE A 130 21.19 -3.16 -16.32
C ILE A 130 21.30 -4.61 -16.85
N ALA A 131 20.63 -5.55 -16.18
CA ALA A 131 20.65 -6.98 -16.48
C ALA A 131 19.34 -7.48 -17.10
N ASP A 132 19.37 -8.68 -17.67
CA ASP A 132 18.19 -9.41 -18.18
C ASP A 132 17.32 -9.90 -17.02
N ASP A 133 16.03 -10.18 -17.27
CA ASP A 133 15.04 -10.49 -16.23
C ASP A 133 15.16 -11.89 -15.59
N THR A 134 16.22 -12.63 -15.89
CA THR A 134 16.41 -14.01 -15.39
C THR A 134 16.29 -14.13 -13.87
N GLU A 135 16.75 -13.12 -13.11
CA GLU A 135 16.62 -13.08 -11.65
C GLU A 135 15.19 -12.80 -11.16
N LEU A 136 14.34 -12.22 -12.03
CA LEU A 136 12.93 -11.94 -11.73
C LEU A 136 12.04 -13.16 -11.95
N TYR A 137 12.48 -14.15 -12.72
CA TYR A 137 11.72 -15.36 -13.00
C TYR A 137 11.62 -16.29 -11.78
N ALA A 138 10.72 -17.27 -11.86
CA ALA A 138 10.55 -18.24 -10.80
C ALA A 138 11.76 -19.19 -10.70
N LYS A 139 11.92 -19.85 -9.55
CA LYS A 139 12.93 -20.89 -9.37
C LYS A 139 12.70 -22.01 -10.40
N ASN A 140 13.69 -22.28 -11.26
CA ASN A 140 13.65 -23.19 -12.41
C ASN A 140 12.86 -22.69 -13.64
N GLN A 141 12.67 -21.38 -13.78
CA GLN A 141 12.13 -20.74 -14.98
C GLN A 141 13.21 -19.86 -15.59
N ASP A 142 14.00 -20.40 -16.53
CA ASP A 142 15.09 -19.64 -17.18
C ASP A 142 14.58 -18.79 -18.37
N PHE A 143 13.43 -19.17 -18.94
CA PHE A 143 12.80 -18.50 -20.07
C PHE A 143 11.28 -18.45 -19.90
N LEU A 144 10.65 -17.50 -20.59
CA LEU A 144 9.19 -17.36 -20.64
C LEU A 144 8.62 -18.11 -21.85
N HIS A 145 7.53 -18.82 -21.64
CA HIS A 145 6.79 -19.48 -22.71
C HIS A 145 5.69 -18.57 -23.26
N ARG A 146 5.67 -18.40 -24.59
CA ARG A 146 4.68 -17.53 -25.27
C ARG A 146 3.22 -17.89 -24.94
N ASP A 147 2.93 -19.18 -24.83
CA ASP A 147 1.55 -19.67 -24.69
C ASP A 147 1.07 -19.72 -23.23
N GLU A 148 2.01 -19.82 -22.28
CA GLU A 148 1.69 -19.98 -20.86
C GLU A 148 1.88 -18.68 -20.06
N ASP A 149 3.00 -17.99 -20.26
CA ASP A 149 3.43 -16.91 -19.37
C ASP A 149 3.03 -15.52 -19.90
N ILE A 150 2.85 -15.35 -21.22
CA ILE A 150 2.54 -14.06 -21.84
C ILE A 150 1.05 -13.75 -21.75
N VAL A 151 0.73 -12.65 -21.07
CA VAL A 151 -0.62 -12.09 -20.95
C VAL A 151 -1.02 -11.36 -22.23
N GLY A 152 -0.07 -10.69 -22.87
CA GLY A 152 -0.24 -10.05 -24.17
C GLY A 152 0.85 -9.04 -24.49
N SER A 153 0.94 -8.66 -25.76
CA SER A 153 1.86 -7.64 -26.25
C SER A 153 1.21 -6.25 -26.20
N VAL A 154 1.98 -5.24 -25.83
CA VAL A 154 1.52 -3.86 -25.79
C VAL A 154 1.32 -3.33 -27.22
N ARG A 155 0.11 -2.87 -27.55
CA ARG A 155 -0.23 -2.29 -28.87
C ARG A 155 -0.64 -0.83 -28.83
N GLY A 156 -0.85 -0.28 -27.64
CA GLY A 156 -1.13 1.12 -27.43
C GLY A 156 -1.05 1.47 -25.96
N TYR A 157 -1.02 2.76 -25.64
CA TYR A 157 -1.05 3.23 -24.27
C TYR A 157 -1.67 4.62 -24.17
N MET A 158 -2.10 4.97 -22.95
CA MET A 158 -2.52 6.31 -22.57
C MET A 158 -1.63 6.79 -21.42
N PRO A 159 -0.88 7.89 -21.60
CA PRO A 159 0.03 8.35 -20.56
C PRO A 159 -0.74 8.88 -19.35
N MET A 160 -0.19 8.68 -18.15
CA MET A 160 -0.67 9.23 -16.86
C MET A 160 -2.07 8.79 -16.37
N VAL A 161 -2.94 8.22 -17.21
CA VAL A 161 -4.32 7.84 -16.82
C VAL A 161 -4.35 6.81 -15.70
N GLY A 162 -3.36 5.93 -15.67
CA GLY A 162 -3.19 4.91 -14.64
C GLY A 162 -3.01 5.48 -13.24
N TYR A 163 -2.59 6.74 -13.07
CA TYR A 163 -2.50 7.36 -11.73
C TYR A 163 -3.83 7.39 -10.99
N VAL A 164 -4.96 7.52 -11.70
CA VAL A 164 -6.30 7.44 -11.08
C VAL A 164 -6.51 6.06 -10.46
N THR A 165 -6.14 5.01 -11.19
CA THR A 165 -6.25 3.62 -10.72
C THR A 165 -5.28 3.35 -9.58
N ILE A 166 -4.03 3.82 -9.70
CA ILE A 166 -3.00 3.69 -8.65
C ILE A 166 -3.46 4.39 -7.38
N MET A 167 -4.03 5.60 -7.46
CA MET A 167 -4.54 6.33 -6.31
C MET A 167 -5.71 5.58 -5.63
N LEU A 168 -6.66 5.05 -6.41
CA LEU A 168 -7.77 4.26 -5.89
C LEU A 168 -7.28 2.96 -5.21
N MET A 169 -6.36 2.24 -5.84
CA MET A 169 -5.78 1.00 -5.30
C MET A 169 -4.88 1.26 -4.08
N ALA A 170 -4.11 2.34 -4.10
CA ALA A 170 -3.28 2.77 -2.97
C ALA A 170 -4.14 3.08 -1.75
N ASN A 171 -5.27 3.76 -1.92
CA ASN A 171 -6.23 3.99 -0.85
C ASN A 171 -6.77 2.67 -0.29
N MET A 172 -7.13 1.70 -1.13
CA MET A 172 -7.59 0.38 -0.67
C MET A 172 -6.48 -0.43 0.05
N GLY A 173 -5.24 -0.37 -0.44
CA GLY A 173 -4.10 -1.05 0.17
C GLY A 173 -3.69 -0.42 1.51
N SER A 174 -3.67 0.90 1.57
CA SER A 174 -3.47 1.68 2.80
C SER A 174 -4.55 1.32 3.82
N GLN A 175 -5.83 1.36 3.46
CA GLN A 175 -6.93 0.96 4.33
C GLN A 175 -6.80 -0.47 4.84
N LYS A 176 -6.40 -1.44 4.00
CA LYS A 176 -6.14 -2.82 4.44
C LYS A 176 -5.02 -2.90 5.47
N ARG A 177 -3.91 -2.18 5.24
CA ARG A 177 -2.77 -2.13 6.18
C ARG A 177 -3.19 -1.49 7.50
N ILE A 178 -3.88 -0.36 7.46
CA ILE A 178 -4.38 0.39 8.61
C ILE A 178 -5.37 -0.45 9.41
N ALA A 179 -6.36 -1.08 8.76
CA ALA A 179 -7.35 -1.92 9.42
C ALA A 179 -6.70 -3.13 10.11
N LYS A 180 -5.68 -3.74 9.49
CA LYS A 180 -4.92 -4.84 10.09
C LYS A 180 -4.16 -4.37 11.33
N GLU A 181 -3.44 -3.25 11.26
CA GLU A 181 -2.71 -2.73 12.42
C GLU A 181 -3.63 -2.29 13.56
N LEU A 182 -4.79 -1.70 13.24
CA LEU A 182 -5.81 -1.37 14.23
C LEU A 182 -6.35 -2.62 14.93
N ALA A 183 -6.68 -3.67 14.17
CA ALA A 183 -7.14 -4.93 14.73
C ALA A 183 -6.09 -5.56 15.66
N GLU A 184 -4.81 -5.56 15.25
CA GLU A 184 -3.71 -6.04 16.08
C GLU A 184 -3.57 -5.25 17.39
N LEU A 185 -3.74 -3.93 17.35
CA LEU A 185 -3.68 -3.06 18.54
C LEU A 185 -4.89 -3.22 19.47
N ILE A 186 -6.06 -3.54 18.94
CA ILE A 186 -7.26 -3.82 19.75
C ILE A 186 -7.16 -5.21 20.39
N GLU A 187 -6.68 -6.20 19.64
CA GLU A 187 -6.55 -7.59 20.12
C GLU A 187 -5.41 -7.75 21.14
N SER A 188 -4.27 -7.11 20.88
CA SER A 188 -3.06 -7.21 21.71
C SER A 188 -2.42 -5.83 21.92
N PRO A 189 -3.04 -4.94 22.70
CA PRO A 189 -2.51 -3.61 22.97
C PRO A 189 -1.15 -3.67 23.71
N PRO A 190 -0.20 -2.77 23.38
CA PRO A 190 1.01 -2.58 24.19
C PRO A 190 0.67 -2.18 25.64
N ALA A 191 1.57 -2.48 26.57
CA ALA A 191 1.34 -2.23 27.99
C ALA A 191 1.06 -0.74 28.29
N GLY A 192 -0.10 -0.47 28.91
CA GLY A 192 -0.54 0.88 29.26
C GLY A 192 -0.99 1.72 28.06
N ILE A 193 -1.31 1.11 26.92
CA ILE A 193 -1.80 1.80 25.73
C ILE A 193 -3.13 1.19 25.31
N THR A 194 -4.14 2.03 25.09
CA THR A 194 -5.43 1.64 24.50
C THR A 194 -5.71 2.50 23.28
N VAL A 195 -6.23 1.91 22.21
CA VAL A 195 -6.49 2.60 20.94
C VAL A 195 -7.97 2.51 20.59
N GLU A 196 -8.55 3.65 20.20
CA GLU A 196 -9.91 3.78 19.72
C GLU A 196 -9.93 4.59 18.42
N LEU A 197 -10.92 4.35 17.57
CA LEU A 197 -11.20 5.24 16.44
C LEU A 197 -11.90 6.51 16.94
N VAL A 198 -11.56 7.65 16.35
CA VAL A 198 -12.31 8.89 16.60
C VAL A 198 -13.72 8.78 16.00
N ASP A 199 -13.81 8.16 14.82
CA ASP A 199 -15.04 7.93 14.06
C ASP A 199 -14.90 6.59 13.31
N GLU A 200 -15.88 5.70 13.42
CA GLU A 200 -15.88 4.40 12.74
C GLU A 200 -15.82 4.53 11.20
N SER A 201 -16.27 5.67 10.65
CA SER A 201 -16.18 5.97 9.23
C SER A 201 -14.81 6.48 8.78
N ASN A 202 -13.95 6.88 9.72
CA ASN A 202 -12.62 7.43 9.45
C ASN A 202 -11.51 6.59 10.09
N LEU A 203 -10.97 5.65 9.32
CA LEU A 203 -9.85 4.80 9.75
C LEU A 203 -8.51 5.53 9.90
N TYR A 204 -8.40 6.81 9.51
CA TYR A 204 -7.12 7.54 9.50
C TYR A 204 -6.86 8.36 10.77
N GLU A 205 -7.85 8.51 11.66
CA GLU A 205 -7.68 9.28 12.90
C GLU A 205 -8.01 8.43 14.12
N TRP A 206 -7.00 8.24 14.96
CA TRP A 206 -7.07 7.38 16.14
C TRP A 206 -6.91 8.22 17.40
N LYS A 207 -7.70 7.86 18.41
CA LYS A 207 -7.57 8.35 19.78
C LYS A 207 -6.86 7.28 20.59
N VAL A 208 -5.72 7.62 21.15
CA VAL A 208 -4.90 6.71 21.95
C VAL A 208 -4.91 7.20 23.39
N TYR A 209 -5.18 6.30 24.33
CA TYR A 209 -5.00 6.56 25.76
C TYR A 209 -3.70 5.91 26.20
N MET A 210 -2.79 6.70 26.74
CA MET A 210 -1.47 6.27 27.16
C MET A 210 -1.29 6.49 28.66
N GLU A 211 -1.04 5.42 29.39
CA GLU A 211 -0.68 5.46 30.80
C GLU A 211 0.79 5.82 30.97
N GLY A 212 1.04 6.81 31.83
CA GLY A 212 2.39 7.25 32.14
C GLY A 212 3.24 6.12 32.74
N PRO A 213 4.46 5.91 32.23
CA PRO A 213 5.28 4.77 32.60
C PRO A 213 5.70 4.81 34.07
N GLU A 214 5.82 3.62 34.68
CA GLU A 214 6.37 3.49 36.04
C GLU A 214 7.81 4.02 36.11
N GLY A 215 8.16 4.64 37.23
CA GLY A 215 9.46 5.26 37.44
C GLY A 215 9.65 6.62 36.75
N SER A 216 8.60 7.18 36.12
CA SER A 216 8.60 8.52 35.52
C SER A 216 7.77 9.52 36.34
N PRO A 217 7.96 10.85 36.16
CA PRO A 217 7.06 11.85 36.76
C PRO A 217 5.61 11.75 36.26
N TYR A 218 5.38 11.02 35.17
CA TYR A 218 4.09 10.83 34.52
C TYR A 218 3.30 9.64 35.06
N HIS A 219 3.89 8.82 35.93
CA HIS A 219 3.25 7.64 36.51
C HIS A 219 1.87 7.96 37.13
N LYS A 220 0.89 7.09 36.89
CA LYS A 220 -0.55 7.25 37.22
C LYS A 220 -1.30 8.32 36.44
N GLY A 221 -0.63 9.08 35.57
CA GLY A 221 -1.30 9.93 34.59
C GLY A 221 -1.83 9.12 33.41
N LYS A 222 -2.96 9.55 32.85
CA LYS A 222 -3.51 9.10 31.58
C LYS A 222 -3.49 10.24 30.57
N PHE A 223 -2.83 10.02 29.45
CA PHE A 223 -2.65 11.00 28.39
C PHE A 223 -3.43 10.60 27.17
N GLN A 224 -4.30 11.48 26.69
CA GLN A 224 -4.92 11.33 25.39
C GLN A 224 -3.94 11.82 24.32
N VAL A 225 -3.65 10.93 23.37
CA VAL A 225 -2.76 11.15 22.24
C VAL A 225 -3.59 10.99 20.96
N LYS A 226 -3.47 11.96 20.06
CA LYS A 226 -4.05 11.92 18.72
C LYS A 226 -3.01 11.33 17.78
N LEU A 227 -3.39 10.29 17.05
CA LEU A 227 -2.60 9.71 15.97
C LEU A 227 -3.34 9.90 14.64
N VAL A 228 -2.67 10.50 13.66
CA VAL A 228 -3.23 10.77 12.33
C VAL A 228 -2.37 10.09 11.28
N LEU A 229 -3.00 9.27 10.45
CA LEU A 229 -2.39 8.58 9.33
C LEU A 229 -2.62 9.38 8.05
N PRO A 230 -1.58 9.74 7.27
CA PRO A 230 -1.77 10.34 5.96
C PRO A 230 -2.36 9.31 4.97
N THR A 231 -2.98 9.79 3.89
CA THR A 231 -3.54 8.92 2.84
C THR A 231 -2.45 8.10 2.13
N GLU A 232 -1.21 8.58 2.14
CA GLU A 232 -0.05 7.88 1.60
C GLU A 232 0.61 6.90 2.59
N TYR A 233 0.05 6.70 3.79
CA TYR A 233 0.54 5.69 4.73
C TYR A 233 0.53 4.29 4.06
N PRO A 234 1.58 3.47 4.19
CA PRO A 234 2.76 3.62 5.06
C PRO A 234 3.97 4.29 4.39
N PHE A 235 3.84 4.87 3.19
CA PHE A 235 4.96 5.55 2.52
C PHE A 235 5.29 6.91 3.13
N LYS A 236 4.32 7.56 3.77
CA LYS A 236 4.54 8.70 4.67
C LYS A 236 4.27 8.29 6.13
N PRO A 237 5.01 8.84 7.10
CA PRO A 237 4.85 8.54 8.52
C PRO A 237 3.51 9.07 9.07
N PRO A 238 2.97 8.47 10.14
CA PRO A 238 1.89 9.08 10.92
C PRO A 238 2.36 10.34 11.65
N THR A 239 1.40 11.15 12.08
CA THR A 239 1.61 12.26 13.03
C THR A 239 1.08 11.87 14.39
N VAL A 240 1.87 12.13 15.45
CA VAL A 240 1.49 11.86 16.85
C VAL A 240 1.53 13.18 17.63
N SER A 241 0.44 13.49 18.32
CA SER A 241 0.36 14.68 19.17
C SER A 241 -0.43 14.42 20.46
N PHE A 242 -0.06 15.09 21.54
CA PHE A 242 -0.72 15.03 22.82
C PHE A 242 -1.92 15.98 22.83
N ALA A 243 -3.12 15.43 23.01
CA ALA A 243 -4.31 16.23 23.30
C ALA A 243 -4.33 16.65 24.78
N THR A 244 -3.81 15.80 25.66
CA THR A 244 -3.60 16.14 27.07
C THR A 244 -2.34 16.98 27.25
N LYS A 245 -2.44 18.14 27.91
CA LYS A 245 -1.28 19.00 28.21
C LYS A 245 -0.25 18.24 29.05
N ILE A 246 1.02 18.34 28.66
CA ILE A 246 2.14 17.66 29.31
C ILE A 246 3.36 18.57 29.39
N TYR A 247 4.12 18.45 30.48
CA TYR A 247 5.40 19.13 30.65
C TYR A 247 6.53 18.17 30.29
N HIS A 248 7.04 18.21 29.05
CA HIS A 248 8.02 17.24 28.54
C HIS A 248 8.97 17.88 27.51
N PRO A 249 10.29 17.58 27.50
CA PRO A 249 11.25 18.19 26.57
C PRO A 249 10.92 17.97 25.07
N ASN A 250 10.45 16.77 24.72
CA ASN A 250 10.15 16.37 23.34
C ASN A 250 8.69 16.57 22.90
N VAL A 251 7.85 17.23 23.70
CA VAL A 251 6.44 17.52 23.37
C VAL A 251 6.20 19.01 23.55
N THR A 252 5.57 19.68 22.59
CA THR A 252 5.21 21.10 22.75
C THR A 252 4.23 21.28 23.90
N ASN A 253 4.37 22.36 24.66
CA ASN A 253 3.48 22.67 25.78
C ASN A 253 2.24 23.52 25.38
N ASP A 254 2.08 23.79 24.07
CA ASP A 254 0.95 24.49 23.49
C ASP A 254 -0.27 23.57 23.27
N ASP A 255 -1.37 24.11 22.76
CA ASP A 255 -2.58 23.34 22.51
C ASP A 255 -2.44 22.34 21.34
N LYS A 256 -1.32 22.36 20.60
CA LYS A 256 -1.03 21.38 19.55
C LYS A 256 -0.44 20.10 20.11
N GLY A 257 0.33 20.18 21.19
CA GLY A 257 1.01 19.04 21.83
C GLY A 257 1.84 18.20 20.86
N SER A 258 2.48 18.82 19.87
CA SER A 258 3.23 18.11 18.83
C SER A 258 4.42 17.38 19.46
N MET A 259 4.53 16.08 19.18
CA MET A 259 5.64 15.26 19.65
C MET A 259 6.63 15.03 18.51
N CYS A 260 7.91 15.30 18.77
CA CYS A 260 8.96 14.93 17.83
C CYS A 260 9.44 13.52 18.15
N LEU A 261 9.17 12.57 17.25
CA LEU A 261 9.70 11.22 17.32
C LEU A 261 10.72 11.06 16.20
N GLY A 262 11.98 10.81 16.55
CA GLY A 262 13.04 10.70 15.55
C GLY A 262 12.77 9.66 14.47
N MET A 263 12.10 8.56 14.83
CA MET A 263 11.68 7.51 13.88
C MET A 263 10.58 7.94 12.89
N LEU A 264 9.88 9.05 13.15
CA LEU A 264 8.84 9.59 12.27
C LEU A 264 9.38 10.69 11.34
N ARG A 265 10.68 11.00 11.38
CA ARG A 265 11.30 11.91 10.41
C ARG A 265 11.23 11.30 9.01
N PRO A 266 10.96 12.08 7.95
CA PRO A 266 10.75 11.53 6.59
C PRO A 266 11.90 10.67 6.05
N ASP A 267 13.13 10.94 6.48
CA ASP A 267 14.37 10.23 6.13
C ASP A 267 14.62 8.97 6.98
N GLU A 268 14.03 8.88 8.17
CA GLU A 268 14.17 7.75 9.09
C GLU A 268 13.00 6.76 9.02
N TRP A 269 11.83 7.23 8.57
CA TRP A 269 10.62 6.43 8.49
C TRP A 269 10.74 5.31 7.46
N LYS A 270 10.45 4.08 7.89
CA LYS A 270 10.40 2.90 7.03
C LYS A 270 8.95 2.44 6.87
N PRO A 271 8.45 2.18 5.65
CA PRO A 271 7.09 1.67 5.45
C PRO A 271 6.80 0.30 6.10
N SER A 272 7.85 -0.41 6.51
CA SER A 272 7.79 -1.65 7.28
C SER A 272 7.60 -1.43 8.80
N SER A 273 7.78 -0.20 9.30
CA SER A 273 7.53 0.15 10.70
C SER A 273 6.05 -0.05 11.05
N ARG A 274 5.78 -0.40 12.31
CA ARG A 274 4.43 -0.65 12.85
C ARG A 274 4.00 0.47 13.79
N ILE A 275 2.72 0.77 13.84
CA ILE A 275 2.15 1.78 14.73
C ILE A 275 2.31 1.38 16.20
N SER A 276 2.25 0.08 16.53
CA SER A 276 2.57 -0.40 17.89
C SER A 276 3.96 0.06 18.35
N ALA A 277 4.98 -0.11 17.50
CA ALA A 277 6.34 0.34 17.81
C ALA A 277 6.43 1.88 17.95
N VAL A 278 5.65 2.64 17.17
CA VAL A 278 5.57 4.10 17.30
C VAL A 278 5.00 4.49 18.66
N LEU A 279 3.91 3.85 19.09
CA LEU A 279 3.27 4.14 20.38
C LEU A 279 4.13 3.70 21.57
N GLU A 280 4.80 2.55 21.46
CA GLU A 280 5.79 2.09 22.45
C GLU A 280 6.96 3.07 22.56
N PHE A 281 7.49 3.54 21.44
CA PHE A 281 8.57 4.52 21.42
C PHE A 281 8.14 5.86 22.03
N ALA A 282 6.92 6.33 21.72
CA ALA A 282 6.35 7.52 22.33
C ALA A 282 6.23 7.39 23.86
N ARG A 283 5.77 6.22 24.36
CA ARG A 283 5.69 5.95 25.79
C ARG A 283 7.07 5.83 26.45
N GLN A 284 8.04 5.23 25.77
CA GLN A 284 9.42 5.15 26.25
C GLN A 284 10.04 6.53 26.37
N LEU A 285 9.74 7.45 25.44
CA LEU A 285 10.25 8.81 25.48
C LEU A 285 9.78 9.57 26.73
N LEU A 286 8.57 9.28 27.24
CA LEU A 286 8.11 9.82 28.53
C LEU A 286 8.94 9.34 29.71
N LYS A 287 9.51 8.13 29.63
CA LYS A 287 10.38 7.59 30.68
C LYS A 287 11.80 8.13 30.56
N GLU A 288 12.30 8.22 29.35
CA GLU A 288 13.67 8.63 29.02
C GLU A 288 13.64 9.74 27.96
N PRO A 289 13.43 11.01 28.36
CA PRO A 289 13.46 12.14 27.44
C PRO A 289 14.78 12.22 26.69
N MET A 290 14.74 12.67 25.43
CA MET A 290 15.92 12.88 24.57
C MET A 290 16.20 14.38 24.43
N PRO A 291 17.09 14.97 25.24
CA PRO A 291 17.21 16.42 25.31
C PRO A 291 17.84 17.06 24.06
N ASP A 292 18.59 16.29 23.27
CA ASP A 292 19.25 16.78 22.06
C ASP A 292 18.26 16.88 20.87
N ASP A 293 17.16 16.13 20.93
CA ASP A 293 16.03 16.17 19.98
C ASP A 293 14.81 16.91 20.59
N ALA A 294 15.04 17.78 21.59
CA ALA A 294 13.96 18.47 22.29
C ALA A 294 13.30 19.56 21.43
N VAL A 295 11.98 19.62 21.51
CA VAL A 295 11.19 20.71 20.89
C VAL A 295 11.09 21.90 21.85
N GLU A 296 11.08 21.64 23.16
CA GLU A 296 11.00 22.63 24.22
C GLU A 296 12.39 22.81 24.88
N GLY A 297 13.24 23.65 24.28
CA GLY A 297 14.63 23.84 24.73
C GLY A 297 14.77 24.26 26.19
N ARG A 298 13.85 25.08 26.72
CA ARG A 298 13.85 25.48 28.13
C ARG A 298 13.59 24.31 29.08
N ILE A 299 12.67 23.41 28.70
CA ILE A 299 12.36 22.21 29.49
C ILE A 299 13.54 21.24 29.41
N ALA A 300 14.18 21.12 28.25
CA ALA A 300 15.38 20.30 28.07
C ALA A 300 16.57 20.79 28.91
N GLU A 301 16.80 22.11 28.96
CA GLU A 301 17.85 22.70 29.80
C GLU A 301 17.57 22.47 31.28
N GLN A 302 16.30 22.62 31.71
CA GLN A 302 15.91 22.30 33.08
C GLN A 302 16.09 20.81 33.39
N TYR A 303 15.72 19.92 32.48
CA TYR A 303 15.93 18.49 32.63
C TYR A 303 17.43 18.14 32.81
N LYS A 304 18.32 18.81 32.07
CA LYS A 304 19.78 18.62 32.18
C LYS A 304 20.36 19.20 33.47
N ASN A 305 19.95 20.41 33.86
CA ASN A 305 20.62 21.19 34.90
C ASN A 305 19.95 21.10 36.28
N ASP A 306 18.64 20.83 36.33
CA ASP A 306 17.86 20.72 37.57
C ASP A 306 16.77 19.63 37.45
N PRO A 307 17.18 18.35 37.45
CA PRO A 307 16.26 17.23 37.24
C PRO A 307 15.20 17.11 38.35
N LYS A 308 15.53 17.53 39.59
CA LYS A 308 14.58 17.53 40.70
C LYS A 308 13.44 18.50 40.44
N ARG A 309 13.76 19.73 40.05
CA ARG A 309 12.73 20.74 39.75
C ARG A 309 11.90 20.36 38.53
N TYR A 310 12.52 19.79 37.50
CA TYR A 310 11.79 19.23 36.36
C TYR A 310 10.77 18.17 36.83
N GLU A 311 11.21 17.23 37.67
CA GLU A 311 10.35 16.15 38.15
C GLU A 311 9.16 16.67 38.98
N GLU A 312 9.39 17.66 39.85
CA GLU A 312 8.33 18.33 40.61
C GLU A 312 7.24 18.93 39.71
N ILE A 313 7.66 19.72 38.70
CA ILE A 313 6.76 20.40 37.77
C ILE A 313 6.02 19.38 36.90
N ALA A 314 6.73 18.38 36.37
CA ALA A 314 6.12 17.34 35.54
C ALA A 314 5.09 16.52 36.32
N ARG A 315 5.34 16.21 37.60
CA ARG A 315 4.35 15.56 38.50
C ARG A 315 3.16 16.46 38.81
N GLU A 316 3.37 17.77 38.96
CA GLU A 316 2.27 18.73 39.15
C GLU A 316 1.39 18.80 37.91
N TRP A 317 1.98 18.92 36.72
CA TRP A 317 1.25 18.92 35.45
C TRP A 317 0.49 17.63 35.22
N THR A 318 1.10 16.48 35.50
CA THR A 318 0.46 15.17 35.41
C THR A 318 -0.79 15.13 36.30
N ARG A 319 -0.69 15.56 37.57
CA ARG A 319 -1.84 15.64 38.48
C ARG A 319 -2.90 16.65 38.07
N LYS A 320 -2.55 17.67 37.29
CA LYS A 320 -3.47 18.73 36.88
C LYS A 320 -4.23 18.39 35.61
N TYR A 321 -3.58 17.74 34.65
CA TYR A 321 -4.10 17.57 33.29
C TYR A 321 -4.37 16.11 32.90
N ALA A 322 -3.79 15.13 33.61
CA ALA A 322 -3.81 13.72 33.22
C ALA A 322 -4.46 12.81 34.28
N SER A 323 -5.33 13.36 35.14
CA SER A 323 -5.90 12.68 36.32
C SER A 323 -7.28 12.04 36.09
N GLU A 324 -7.79 12.03 34.87
CA GLU A 324 -9.09 11.46 34.50
C GLU A 324 -8.94 10.08 33.86
#